data_AF-A0A8K1FER7-F1
#
_entry.id   AF-A0A8K1FER7-F1
#
_cell.length_a   1.000
_cell.length_b   1.000
_cell.length_c   1.000
_cell.angle_alpha   90.00
_cell.angle_beta   90.00
_cell.angle_gamma   90.00
#
_symmetry.space_group_name_H-M   'P 1'
#
loop_
_entity.id
_entity.type
_entity.pdbx_description
1 polymer ?
#
loop_
_entity_poly.entity_id
_entity_poly.type
_entity_poly.pdbx_seq_one_letter_code
_entity_poly.pdbx_strand_id
1 'polypeptide(L)'
;MAAKIGTKTSKKWLADPSTYPLIACIGAGAVMCFSVGVRHLTKSPDVKWNREVRKNPELALRDRSDWMSHRGDFKALASNRVNSHEK
;
A
#
# COMPACT_ATOMS: atom_id res chain seq x y z
N MET A 1 -39.12 -17.69 11.60
CA MET A 1 -38.01 -18.29 12.38
C MET A 1 -36.72 -18.09 11.59
N ALA A 2 -35.92 -17.07 11.91
CA ALA A 2 -34.67 -16.79 11.22
C ALA A 2 -33.54 -17.63 11.83
N ALA A 3 -32.94 -18.51 11.03
CA ALA A 3 -31.86 -19.39 11.46
C ALA A 3 -30.60 -18.57 11.76
N LYS A 4 -30.03 -18.74 12.97
CA LYS A 4 -28.70 -18.25 13.32
C LYS A 4 -27.64 -19.06 12.55
N ILE A 5 -27.38 -18.68 11.31
CA ILE A 5 -26.27 -19.22 10.50
C ILE A 5 -25.05 -18.33 10.77
N GLY A 6 -24.17 -18.76 11.67
CA GLY A 6 -22.87 -18.11 11.82
C GLY A 6 -22.38 -17.95 13.26
N THR A 7 -22.24 -19.03 14.02
CA THR A 7 -21.51 -18.97 15.32
C THR A 7 -20.72 -20.22 15.70
N LYS A 8 -20.86 -21.34 14.97
CA LYS A 8 -20.22 -22.61 15.37
C LYS A 8 -18.81 -22.80 14.83
N THR A 9 -18.45 -22.18 13.70
CA THR A 9 -17.15 -22.36 13.03
C THR A 9 -16.08 -21.42 13.56
N SER A 10 -16.42 -20.15 13.85
CA SER A 10 -15.48 -19.15 14.38
C SER A 10 -14.93 -19.52 15.75
N LYS A 11 -15.74 -20.21 16.59
CA LYS A 11 -15.28 -20.73 17.88
C LYS A 11 -14.18 -21.77 17.75
N LYS A 12 -14.15 -22.55 16.66
CA LYS A 12 -13.12 -23.59 16.46
C LYS A 12 -11.75 -22.98 16.14
N TRP A 13 -11.72 -21.90 15.36
CA TRP A 13 -10.49 -21.18 15.01
C TRP A 13 -9.87 -20.41 16.17
N LEU A 14 -10.69 -19.96 17.13
CA LEU A 14 -10.22 -19.20 18.29
C LEU A 14 -10.01 -20.06 19.55
N ALA A 15 -10.50 -21.30 19.55
CA ALA A 15 -10.35 -22.22 20.68
C ALA A 15 -9.00 -22.93 20.70
N ASP A 16 -8.38 -23.16 19.54
CA ASP A 16 -7.10 -23.89 19.46
C ASP A 16 -5.91 -22.90 19.46
N PRO A 17 -4.96 -23.02 20.41
CA PRO A 17 -3.75 -22.19 20.47
C PRO A 17 -2.89 -22.25 19.20
N SER A 18 -2.92 -23.37 18.47
CA SER A 18 -2.12 -23.56 17.25
C SER A 18 -2.61 -22.71 16.07
N THR A 19 -3.84 -22.18 16.13
CA THR A 19 -4.43 -21.36 15.07
C THR A 19 -4.04 -19.87 15.13
N TYR A 20 -3.59 -19.36 16.29
CA TYR A 20 -3.16 -17.96 16.42
C TYR A 20 -2.00 -17.55 15.50
N PRO A 21 -0.92 -18.34 15.32
CA PRO A 21 0.13 -17.98 14.35
C PRO A 21 -0.39 -17.91 12.91
N LEU A 22 -1.34 -18.77 12.52
CA LEU A 22 -1.97 -18.71 11.20
C LEU A 22 -2.81 -17.43 11.04
N ILE A 23 -3.60 -17.08 12.05
CA ILE A 23 -4.39 -15.84 12.07
C ILE A 23 -3.47 -14.62 11.99
N ALA A 24 -2.32 -14.65 12.68
CA ALA A 24 -1.33 -13.58 12.63
C ALA A 24 -0.77 -13.40 11.21
N CYS A 25 -0.42 -14.48 10.51
CA CYS A 25 0.05 -14.41 9.12
C CYS A 25 -1.02 -13.85 8.17
N ILE A 26 -2.27 -14.30 8.31
CA ILE A 26 -3.39 -13.81 7.50
C ILE A 26 -3.63 -12.32 7.78
N GLY A 27 -3.63 -11.93 9.06
CA GLY A 27 -3.78 -10.55 9.48
C GLY A 27 -2.65 -9.66 8.95
N ALA A 28 -1.40 -10.11 9.04
CA ALA A 28 -0.25 -9.40 8.50
C ALA A 28 -0.37 -9.19 6.98
N GLY A 29 -0.75 -10.22 6.24
CA GLY A 29 -0.98 -10.12 4.80
C GLY A 29 -2.12 -9.15 4.45
N ALA A 30 -3.24 -9.20 5.18
CA ALA A 30 -4.37 -8.30 4.98
C ALA A 30 -3.99 -6.84 5.26
N VAL A 31 -3.29 -6.57 6.37
CA VAL A 31 -2.80 -5.23 6.73
C VAL A 31 -1.79 -4.72 5.70
N MET A 32 -0.89 -5.58 5.22
CA MET A 32 0.08 -5.23 4.19
C MET A 32 -0.63 -4.85 2.88
N CYS A 33 -1.57 -5.66 2.42
CA CYS A 33 -2.36 -5.37 1.22
C CYS A 33 -3.13 -4.06 1.35
N PHE A 34 -3.84 -3.88 2.48
CA PHE A 34 -4.63 -2.68 2.73
C PHE A 34 -3.77 -1.43 2.81
N SER A 35 -2.66 -1.46 3.56
CA SER A 35 -1.76 -0.32 3.70
C SER A 35 -1.12 0.09 2.37
N VAL A 36 -0.70 -0.87 1.55
CA VAL A 36 -0.17 -0.61 0.20
C VAL A 36 -1.26 -0.04 -0.71
N GLY A 37 -2.47 -0.59 -0.66
CA GLY A 37 -3.63 -0.09 -1.41
C GLY A 37 -3.97 1.35 -1.06
N VAL A 38 -4.10 1.65 0.24
CA VAL A 38 -4.37 3.02 0.73
C VAL A 38 -3.25 3.97 0.33
N ARG A 39 -1.97 3.57 0.45
CA ARG A 39 -0.83 4.38 0.01
C ARG A 39 -0.93 4.72 -1.49
N HIS A 40 -1.25 3.74 -2.33
CA HIS A 40 -1.39 3.98 -3.77
C HIS A 40 -2.61 4.85 -4.09
N LEU A 41 -3.73 4.67 -3.41
CA LEU A 41 -4.90 5.51 -3.64
C LEU A 41 -4.67 6.96 -3.20
N THR A 42 -3.95 7.19 -2.10
CA THR A 42 -3.82 8.53 -1.51
C THR A 42 -2.61 9.32 -1.98
N LYS A 43 -1.50 8.63 -2.31
CA LYS A 43 -0.22 9.28 -2.67
C LYS A 43 0.19 9.07 -4.13
N SER A 44 -0.51 8.24 -4.89
CA SER A 44 -0.19 8.11 -6.31
C SER A 44 -0.57 9.38 -7.07
N PRO A 45 0.31 9.92 -7.93
CA PRO A 45 -0.01 11.12 -8.72
C PRO A 45 -1.13 10.89 -9.74
N ASP A 46 -1.45 9.63 -10.05
CA ASP A 46 -2.50 9.26 -10.99
C ASP A 46 -3.90 9.31 -10.36
N VAL A 47 -4.01 9.11 -9.04
CA VAL A 47 -5.28 9.10 -8.31
C VAL A 47 -5.46 10.43 -7.59
N LYS A 48 -6.23 11.33 -8.18
CA LYS A 48 -6.46 12.67 -7.63
C LYS A 48 -7.77 12.74 -6.89
N TRP A 49 -7.75 13.01 -5.59
CA TRP A 49 -8.94 13.23 -4.75
C TRP A 49 -9.40 14.69 -4.77
N ASN A 50 -8.47 15.64 -4.75
CA ASN A 50 -8.77 17.07 -4.81
C ASN A 50 -9.03 17.52 -6.26
N ARG A 51 -10.14 18.24 -6.48
CA ARG A 51 -10.52 18.78 -7.79
C ARG A 51 -9.57 19.87 -8.29
N GLU A 52 -8.97 20.65 -7.40
CA GLU A 52 -8.07 21.75 -7.77
C GLU A 52 -6.79 21.24 -8.43
N VAL A 53 -6.21 20.18 -7.85
CA VAL A 53 -5.02 19.49 -8.38
C VAL A 53 -5.31 18.80 -9.72
N ARG A 54 -6.57 18.47 -10.03
CA ARG A 54 -6.96 17.95 -11.35
C ARG A 54 -6.94 19.03 -12.44
N LYS A 55 -7.28 20.27 -12.09
CA LYS A 55 -7.37 21.39 -13.03
C LYS A 55 -6.03 22.08 -13.25
N ASN A 56 -5.16 22.06 -12.24
CA ASN A 56 -3.87 22.76 -12.29
C ASN A 56 -2.73 21.80 -12.66
N PRO A 57 -2.10 21.96 -13.84
CA PRO A 57 -1.02 21.09 -14.29
C PRO A 57 0.26 21.24 -13.46
N GLU A 58 0.54 22.42 -12.91
CA GLU A 58 1.73 22.64 -12.07
C GLU A 58 1.68 21.82 -10.78
N LEU A 59 0.54 21.87 -10.06
CA LEU A 59 0.33 21.08 -8.86
C LEU A 59 0.42 19.56 -9.14
N ALA A 60 -0.03 19.14 -10.33
CA ALA A 60 0.10 17.76 -10.80
C ALA A 60 1.56 17.33 -10.97
N LEU A 61 2.41 18.21 -11.52
CA LEU A 61 3.82 17.94 -11.73
C LEU A 61 4.57 17.85 -10.40
N ARG A 62 4.25 18.71 -9.44
CA ARG A 62 4.83 18.67 -8.10
C ARG A 62 4.51 17.37 -7.35
N ASP A 63 3.25 16.93 -7.37
CA ASP A 63 2.88 15.65 -6.75
C ASP A 63 3.64 14.47 -7.38
N ARG A 64 3.87 14.52 -8.69
CA ARG A 64 4.66 13.49 -9.40
C ARG A 64 6.14 13.53 -9.01
N SER A 65 6.74 14.71 -8.89
CA SER A 65 8.14 14.82 -8.46
C SER A 65 8.31 14.32 -7.03
N ASP A 66 7.38 14.67 -6.13
CA ASP A 66 7.42 14.25 -4.72
C ASP A 66 7.24 12.74 -4.56
N TRP A 67 6.41 12.11 -5.40
CA TRP A 67 6.30 10.64 -5.42
C TRP A 67 7.61 9.97 -5.87
N MET A 68 8.31 10.56 -6.83
CA MET A 68 9.52 10.00 -7.42
C MET A 68 10.81 10.32 -6.66
N SER A 69 10.81 11.36 -5.80
CA SER A 69 12.00 11.81 -5.05
C SER A 69 12.61 10.68 -4.20
N HIS A 70 11.76 9.91 -3.53
CA HIS A 70 12.14 8.76 -2.71
C HIS A 70 12.77 7.59 -3.49
N ARG A 71 12.75 7.62 -4.83
CA ARG A 71 13.37 6.60 -5.68
C ARG A 71 14.78 6.98 -6.11
N GLY A 72 15.21 8.23 -5.93
CA GLY A 72 16.55 8.71 -6.29
C GLY A 72 17.65 7.95 -5.55
N ASP A 73 17.49 7.79 -4.24
CA ASP A 73 18.48 7.17 -3.36
C ASP A 73 18.76 5.70 -3.76
N PHE A 74 17.73 4.96 -4.13
CA PHE A 74 17.88 3.57 -4.61
C PHE A 74 18.46 3.48 -6.02
N LYS A 75 18.21 4.48 -6.88
CA LYS A 75 18.73 4.51 -8.25
C LYS A 75 20.24 4.77 -8.32
N ALA A 76 20.77 5.49 -7.33
CA ALA A 76 22.20 5.80 -7.24
C ALA A 76 23.02 4.71 -6.55
N LEU A 77 22.38 3.70 -5.95
CA LEU A 77 23.06 2.70 -5.12
C LEU A 77 23.99 1.76 -5.91
N ALA A 78 23.72 1.57 -7.21
CA ALA A 78 24.57 0.80 -8.11
C ALA A 78 24.91 1.62 -9.35
N SER A 79 26.19 1.63 -9.77
CA SER A 79 26.62 2.33 -10.98
C SER A 79 25.98 1.68 -12.22
N ASN A 80 25.24 2.47 -12.99
CA ASN A 80 24.60 2.08 -14.24
C ASN A 80 25.01 3.06 -15.33
N ARG A 81 24.96 2.66 -16.61
CA ARG A 81 25.28 3.56 -17.76
C ARG A 81 24.52 4.90 -17.71
N VAL A 82 23.35 4.93 -17.06
CA VAL A 82 22.54 6.14 -16.87
C VAL A 82 23.09 7.08 -15.80
N ASN A 83 23.60 6.58 -14.66
CA ASN A 83 24.16 7.43 -13.59
C ASN A 83 25.66 7.73 -13.75
N SER A 84 26.32 7.10 -14.73
CA SER A 84 27.77 7.23 -14.96
C SER A 84 28.18 8.63 -15.44
N HIS A 85 27.22 9.42 -15.94
CA HIS A 85 27.44 10.72 -16.56
C HIS A 85 27.13 11.91 -15.65
N GLU A 86 26.65 11.67 -14.42
CA GLU A 86 26.14 12.70 -13.50
C GLU A 86 27.18 13.13 -12.44
N LYS A 87 28.47 12.89 -12.70
CA LYS A 87 29.60 13.25 -11.81
C LYS A 87 30.30 14.54 -12.24
#